data_AF-A0AA42QMB0-F1
#
_entry.id   AF-A0AA42QMB0-F1
#
_cell.length_a   1.000
_cell.length_b   1.000
_cell.length_c   1.000
_cell.angle_alpha   90.00
_cell.angle_beta   90.00
_cell.angle_gamma   90.00
#
_symmetry.space_group_name_H-M   'P 1'
#
loop_
_entity.id
_entity.type
_entity.pdbx_description
1 polymer ?
#
loop_
_entity_poly.entity_id
_entity_poly.type
_entity_poly.pdbx_seq_one_letter_code
_entity_poly.pdbx_strand_id
1 'polypeptide(L)'
;MSLPLPELTVGFLLLAALSGGSEIVEQTPAQALAEWELQGRADGLARPDTRCQDFLQAMGRKPAGLEYVGCSQDDTSYIKPMQAHYRVAGARAEQVEAYLHTTFGMPMLRYTCCGWSNGGPYSWREGADTVRYQIGMGIESLPHQRSEWKRIEAFDVTVEVLRQSP
;
A
#
# COMPACT_ATOMS: atom_id res chain seq x y z
N MET A 1 -57.83 -43.08 58.39
CA MET A 1 -56.43 -42.66 58.54
C MET A 1 -56.22 -41.50 57.59
N SER A 2 -56.27 -40.27 58.10
CA SER A 2 -56.13 -39.06 57.31
C SER A 2 -54.76 -38.46 57.60
N LEU A 3 -53.91 -38.39 56.58
CA LEU A 3 -52.62 -37.70 56.61
C LEU A 3 -52.64 -36.57 55.57
N PRO A 4 -52.00 -35.42 55.85
CA PRO A 4 -52.10 -34.22 55.02
C PRO A 4 -51.05 -34.18 53.90
N LEU A 5 -51.38 -33.41 52.85
CA LEU A 5 -50.48 -33.00 51.76
C LEU A 5 -49.41 -31.99 52.23
N PRO A 6 -48.24 -31.96 51.56
CA PRO A 6 -47.48 -30.73 51.41
C PRO A 6 -47.20 -30.35 49.94
N GLU A 7 -47.55 -29.09 49.65
CA GLU A 7 -46.85 -28.04 48.89
C GLU A 7 -46.00 -28.37 47.64
N LEU A 8 -46.38 -27.71 46.55
CA LEU A 8 -45.68 -27.57 45.28
C LEU A 8 -44.39 -26.74 45.45
N THR A 9 -43.25 -27.27 45.00
CA THR A 9 -42.05 -26.46 44.75
C THR A 9 -41.66 -26.59 43.28
N VAL A 10 -41.80 -25.47 42.55
CA VAL A 10 -41.42 -25.31 41.14
C VAL A 10 -39.90 -25.26 41.03
N GLY A 11 -39.29 -26.29 40.46
CA GLY A 11 -37.88 -26.34 40.12
C GLY A 11 -37.59 -25.59 38.83
N PHE A 12 -36.79 -24.53 38.92
CA PHE A 12 -36.28 -23.72 37.82
C PHE A 12 -35.44 -24.56 36.83
N LEU A 13 -35.85 -24.59 35.56
CA LEU A 13 -35.06 -25.09 34.43
C LEU A 13 -33.92 -24.10 34.11
N LEU A 14 -32.66 -24.52 34.31
CA LEU A 14 -31.50 -23.81 33.74
C LEU A 14 -31.37 -24.16 32.25
N LEU A 15 -31.74 -23.22 31.37
CA LEU A 15 -31.29 -23.22 29.98
C LEU A 15 -29.88 -22.63 29.91
N ALA A 16 -28.90 -23.46 29.57
CA ALA A 16 -27.57 -22.99 29.20
C ALA A 16 -27.64 -22.36 27.79
N ALA A 17 -27.56 -21.03 27.72
CA ALA A 17 -27.42 -20.31 26.47
C ALA A 17 -25.97 -20.42 25.98
N LEU A 18 -25.76 -21.18 24.89
CA LEU A 18 -24.53 -21.12 24.10
C LEU A 18 -24.56 -19.84 23.27
N SER A 19 -24.07 -18.76 23.86
CA SER A 19 -23.80 -17.51 23.14
C SER A 19 -22.56 -17.72 22.25
N GLY A 20 -22.77 -18.28 21.06
CA GLY A 20 -21.85 -18.12 19.94
C GLY A 20 -21.90 -16.68 19.46
N GLY A 21 -21.24 -15.78 20.19
CA GLY A 21 -20.99 -14.43 19.72
C GLY A 21 -19.94 -14.50 18.63
N SER A 22 -20.30 -14.08 17.41
CA SER A 22 -19.32 -13.70 16.39
C SER A 22 -18.57 -12.48 16.89
N GLU A 23 -17.56 -12.69 17.73
CA GLU A 23 -16.61 -11.65 18.08
C GLU A 23 -15.81 -11.34 16.82
N ILE A 24 -15.93 -10.10 16.33
CA ILE A 24 -14.92 -9.51 15.46
C ILE A 24 -13.70 -9.35 16.38
N VAL A 25 -12.89 -10.41 16.49
CA VAL A 25 -11.65 -10.36 17.27
C VAL A 25 -10.71 -9.45 16.50
N GLU A 26 -10.50 -8.25 17.03
CA GLU A 26 -9.49 -7.33 16.55
C GLU A 26 -8.13 -8.05 16.68
N GLN A 27 -7.53 -8.41 15.54
CA GLN A 27 -6.28 -9.17 15.50
C GLN A 27 -5.18 -8.37 16.20
N THR A 28 -4.39 -9.04 17.05
CA THR A 28 -3.23 -8.40 17.67
C THR A 28 -2.13 -8.15 16.62
N PRO A 29 -1.26 -7.13 16.82
CA PRO A 29 -0.14 -6.88 15.91
C PRO A 29 0.78 -8.10 15.70
N ALA A 30 0.93 -8.95 16.72
CA ALA A 30 1.73 -10.17 16.64
C ALA A 30 1.07 -11.23 15.73
N GLN A 31 -0.25 -11.37 15.78
CA GLN A 31 -1.00 -12.27 14.91
C GLN A 31 -0.97 -11.80 13.46
N ALA A 32 -1.19 -10.51 13.21
CA ALA A 32 -1.10 -9.94 11.87
C ALA A 32 0.29 -10.15 11.25
N LEU A 33 1.36 -9.98 12.04
CA LEU A 33 2.72 -10.25 11.57
C LEU A 33 2.96 -11.74 11.28
N ALA A 34 2.48 -12.64 12.14
CA ALA A 34 2.63 -14.08 11.93
C ALA A 34 1.89 -14.55 10.66
N GLU A 35 0.68 -14.05 10.39
CA GLU A 35 -0.05 -14.32 9.16
C GLU A 35 0.68 -13.78 7.93
N TRP A 36 1.24 -12.56 8.02
CA TRP A 36 2.03 -11.98 6.95
C TRP A 36 3.30 -12.81 6.64
N GLU A 37 3.98 -13.35 7.66
CA GLU A 37 5.18 -14.18 7.48
C GLU A 37 4.89 -15.48 6.71
N LEU A 38 3.64 -15.98 6.70
CA LEU A 38 3.29 -17.20 5.96
C LEU A 38 3.37 -17.01 4.44
N GLN A 39 2.94 -15.86 3.92
CA GLN A 39 2.81 -15.65 2.47
C GLN A 39 3.06 -14.22 2.01
N GLY A 40 2.80 -13.20 2.84
CA GLY A 40 2.90 -11.80 2.46
C GLY A 40 4.31 -11.40 1.99
N ARG A 41 5.35 -11.99 2.58
CA ARG A 41 6.73 -11.80 2.13
C ARG A 41 6.97 -12.28 0.69
N ALA A 42 6.51 -13.48 0.38
CA ALA A 42 6.67 -14.09 -0.95
C ALA A 42 5.87 -13.30 -2.02
N ASP A 43 4.67 -12.85 -1.65
CA ASP A 43 3.81 -12.02 -2.49
C ASP A 43 4.37 -10.60 -2.70
N GLY A 44 5.30 -10.17 -1.85
CA GLY A 44 5.88 -8.83 -1.86
C GLY A 44 4.96 -7.79 -1.23
N LEU A 45 4.11 -8.17 -0.29
CA LEU A 45 3.28 -7.25 0.47
C LEU A 45 4.11 -6.45 1.46
N ALA A 46 3.73 -5.20 1.67
CA ALA A 46 4.23 -4.40 2.79
C ALA A 46 3.89 -5.11 4.11
N ARG A 47 4.83 -5.08 5.05
CA ARG A 47 4.59 -5.63 6.39
C ARG A 47 3.45 -4.88 7.08
N PRO A 48 2.69 -5.52 7.98
CA PRO A 48 1.57 -4.87 8.67
C PRO A 48 1.95 -3.62 9.48
N ASP A 49 3.19 -3.54 9.95
CA ASP A 49 3.75 -2.40 10.69
C ASP A 49 4.34 -1.30 9.78
N THR A 50 4.30 -1.48 8.47
CA THR A 50 4.76 -0.48 7.49
C THR A 50 3.87 0.75 7.59
N ARG A 51 4.49 1.92 7.78
CA ARG A 51 3.78 3.19 7.80
C ARG A 51 3.73 3.80 6.40
N CYS A 52 2.65 4.53 6.12
CA CYS A 52 2.59 5.41 4.95
C CYS A 52 3.62 6.54 5.14
N GLN A 53 4.62 6.60 4.26
CA GLN A 53 5.77 7.49 4.40
C GLN A 53 6.46 7.74 3.05
N ASP A 54 7.55 8.51 3.07
CA ASP A 54 8.46 8.62 1.94
C ASP A 54 9.22 7.30 1.74
N PHE A 55 8.68 6.42 0.88
CA PHE A 55 9.26 5.10 0.62
C PHE A 55 10.65 5.16 -0.01
N LEU A 56 10.90 6.09 -0.93
CA LEU A 56 12.23 6.27 -1.53
C LEU A 56 13.27 6.70 -0.49
N GLN A 57 12.90 7.59 0.44
CA GLN A 57 13.77 7.98 1.55
C GLN A 57 14.01 6.83 2.51
N ALA A 58 12.96 6.08 2.87
CA ALA A 58 13.06 4.93 3.77
C ALA A 58 13.96 3.81 3.20
N MET A 59 13.99 3.65 1.88
CA MET A 59 14.91 2.75 1.18
C MET A 59 16.33 3.30 1.03
N GLY A 60 16.57 4.58 1.37
CA GLY A 60 17.85 5.25 1.09
C GLY A 60 18.12 5.45 -0.41
N ARG A 61 17.06 5.45 -1.24
CA ARG A 61 17.13 5.50 -2.71
C ARG A 61 16.37 6.70 -3.28
N LYS A 62 16.24 7.81 -2.54
CA LYS A 62 15.59 9.02 -3.01
C LYS A 62 16.56 9.89 -3.84
N PRO A 63 16.26 10.18 -5.11
CA PRO A 63 17.09 11.06 -5.92
C PRO A 63 17.03 12.50 -5.42
N ALA A 64 18.13 13.23 -5.61
CA ALA A 64 18.16 14.67 -5.38
C ALA A 64 17.15 15.39 -6.27
N GLY A 65 16.49 16.39 -5.70
CA GLY A 65 15.53 17.24 -6.43
C GLY A 65 14.15 16.63 -6.65
N LEU A 66 13.89 15.41 -6.18
CA LEU A 66 12.55 14.84 -6.07
C LEU A 66 11.94 15.20 -4.72
N GLU A 67 10.86 15.97 -4.73
CA GLU A 67 10.18 16.46 -3.54
C GLU A 67 9.10 15.49 -3.10
N TYR A 68 9.03 15.20 -1.80
CA TYR A 68 7.97 14.35 -1.25
C TYR A 68 6.77 15.23 -0.91
N VAL A 69 5.62 14.90 -1.45
CA VAL A 69 4.37 15.65 -1.27
C VAL A 69 3.54 15.06 -0.14
N GLY A 70 3.53 13.74 0.00
CA GLY A 70 2.76 13.04 1.02
C GLY A 70 2.56 11.57 0.69
N CYS A 71 1.86 10.86 1.57
CA CYS A 71 1.51 9.47 1.38
C CYS A 71 0.03 9.28 1.73
N SER A 72 -0.68 8.56 0.87
CA SER A 72 -2.08 8.18 1.08
C SER A 72 -2.18 6.67 1.32
N GLN A 73 -3.00 6.28 2.29
CA GLN A 73 -3.33 4.89 2.57
C GLN A 73 -4.81 4.68 2.30
N ASP A 74 -5.15 3.73 1.43
CA ASP A 74 -6.53 3.32 1.20
C ASP A 74 -6.79 2.00 1.94
N ASP A 75 -7.56 2.05 3.01
CA ASP A 75 -7.97 0.87 3.80
C ASP A 75 -9.26 0.22 3.28
N THR A 76 -9.96 0.88 2.35
CA THR A 76 -11.25 0.45 1.79
C THR A 76 -11.09 -0.42 0.55
N SER A 77 -10.03 -0.19 -0.23
CA SER A 77 -9.66 -1.05 -1.35
C SER A 77 -9.27 -2.45 -0.87
N TYR A 78 -9.66 -3.46 -1.65
CA TYR A 78 -9.37 -4.87 -1.35
C TYR A 78 -7.86 -5.17 -1.25
N ILE A 79 -7.03 -4.51 -2.07
CA ILE A 79 -5.57 -4.68 -2.07
C ILE A 79 -4.85 -3.74 -1.09
N LYS A 80 -5.61 -2.85 -0.43
CA LYS A 80 -5.17 -1.95 0.63
C LYS A 80 -3.87 -1.17 0.31
N PRO A 81 -3.80 -0.41 -0.80
CA PRO A 81 -2.56 0.23 -1.23
C PRO A 81 -2.13 1.35 -0.27
N MET A 82 -0.82 1.54 -0.19
CA MET A 82 -0.20 2.78 0.32
C MET A 82 0.62 3.40 -0.80
N GLN A 83 0.35 4.67 -1.11
CA GLN A 83 0.97 5.37 -2.22
C GLN A 83 1.65 6.65 -1.73
N ALA A 84 2.97 6.69 -1.88
CA ALA A 84 3.77 7.89 -1.72
C ALA A 84 3.75 8.70 -3.01
N HIS A 85 3.53 10.01 -2.87
CA HIS A 85 3.43 10.97 -3.96
C HIS A 85 4.59 11.95 -3.89
N TYR A 86 5.14 12.23 -5.06
CA TYR A 86 6.30 13.08 -5.22
C TYR A 86 6.14 14.00 -6.41
N ARG A 87 6.86 15.12 -6.38
CA ARG A 87 6.94 16.06 -7.50
C ARG A 87 8.39 16.38 -7.82
N VAL A 88 8.69 16.52 -9.10
CA VAL A 88 9.98 17.02 -9.57
C VAL A 88 9.74 18.15 -10.56
N ALA A 89 10.38 19.29 -10.35
CA ALA A 89 10.33 20.40 -11.30
C ALA A 89 10.80 19.93 -12.69
N GLY A 90 10.16 20.38 -13.76
CA GLY A 90 10.49 19.93 -15.12
C GLY A 90 11.96 20.16 -15.51
N ALA A 91 12.61 21.18 -14.91
CA ALA A 91 14.04 21.44 -15.08
C ALA A 91 14.97 20.34 -14.54
N ARG A 92 14.47 19.44 -13.68
CA ARG A 92 15.20 18.28 -13.13
C ARG A 92 14.57 16.93 -13.51
N ALA A 93 13.49 16.94 -14.28
CA ALA A 93 12.72 15.72 -14.57
C ALA A 93 13.56 14.68 -15.33
N GLU A 94 14.39 15.08 -16.30
CA GLU A 94 15.29 14.17 -17.02
C GLU A 94 16.30 13.50 -16.09
N GLN A 95 16.84 14.24 -15.11
CA GLN A 95 17.77 13.68 -14.12
C GLN A 95 17.10 12.65 -13.22
N VAL A 96 15.87 12.94 -12.76
CA VAL A 96 15.09 11.99 -11.93
C VAL A 96 14.67 10.78 -12.75
N GLU A 97 14.21 10.95 -13.99
CA GLU A 97 13.90 9.87 -14.93
C GLU A 97 15.11 8.93 -15.09
N ALA A 98 16.29 9.48 -15.38
CA ALA A 98 17.52 8.71 -15.55
C ALA A 98 17.91 7.95 -14.28
N TYR A 99 17.74 8.56 -13.11
CA TYR A 99 17.98 7.91 -11.83
C TYR A 99 17.01 6.74 -11.60
N LEU A 100 15.71 6.94 -11.83
CA LEU A 100 14.69 5.90 -11.64
C LEU A 100 14.93 4.71 -12.56
N HIS A 101 15.37 4.97 -13.80
CA HIS A 101 15.76 3.93 -14.73
C HIS A 101 17.02 3.19 -14.30
N THR A 102 18.09 3.89 -13.95
CA THR A 102 19.35 3.26 -13.59
C THR A 102 19.25 2.48 -12.28
N THR A 103 18.48 2.99 -11.32
CA THR A 103 18.37 2.41 -9.97
C THR A 103 17.35 1.28 -9.90
N PHE A 104 16.20 1.45 -10.57
CA PHE A 104 15.08 0.51 -10.46
C PHE A 104 14.79 -0.24 -11.74
N GLY A 105 15.36 0.15 -12.89
CA GLY A 105 15.06 -0.42 -14.21
C GLY A 105 13.81 0.17 -14.87
N MET A 106 13.22 1.22 -14.30
CA MET A 106 11.98 1.82 -14.81
C MET A 106 12.17 2.29 -16.27
N PRO A 107 11.26 1.97 -17.21
CA PRO A 107 11.37 2.44 -18.59
C PRO A 107 11.41 3.97 -18.69
N MET A 108 12.17 4.47 -19.67
CA MET A 108 12.14 5.89 -20.03
C MET A 108 10.73 6.33 -20.42
N LEU A 109 10.35 7.54 -20.01
CA LEU A 109 9.09 8.16 -20.34
C LEU A 109 8.94 8.29 -21.85
N ARG A 110 7.74 8.04 -22.33
CA ARG A 110 7.35 8.24 -23.71
C ARG A 110 6.13 9.15 -23.73
N TYR A 111 6.05 10.00 -24.74
CA TYR A 111 4.85 10.78 -24.96
C TYR A 111 3.78 9.90 -25.60
N THR A 112 2.62 9.76 -24.98
CA THR A 112 1.48 8.99 -25.51
C THR A 112 0.18 9.71 -25.21
N CYS A 113 -0.68 9.84 -26.23
CA CYS A 113 -1.95 10.58 -26.20
C CYS A 113 -1.79 12.08 -25.88
N CYS A 114 -1.51 12.42 -24.61
CA CYS A 114 -1.51 13.78 -24.10
C CYS A 114 -0.49 13.99 -22.97
N GLY A 115 0.42 13.05 -22.74
CA GLY A 115 1.33 13.13 -21.60
C GLY A 115 2.57 12.27 -21.74
N TRP A 116 3.52 12.53 -20.85
CA TRP A 116 4.71 11.72 -20.67
C TRP A 116 4.43 10.67 -19.59
N SER A 117 4.70 9.40 -19.86
CA SER A 117 4.67 8.36 -18.82
C SER A 117 5.64 7.21 -19.11
N ASN A 118 5.99 6.44 -18.09
CA ASN A 118 6.76 5.20 -18.23
C ASN A 118 5.90 4.03 -18.79
N GLY A 119 4.68 4.31 -19.23
CA GLY A 119 3.72 3.33 -19.70
C GLY A 119 2.88 2.75 -18.56
N GLY A 120 2.70 1.42 -18.57
CA GLY A 120 1.94 0.70 -17.55
C GLY A 120 2.68 0.60 -16.20
N PRO A 121 2.05 -0.07 -15.21
CA PRO A 121 2.65 -0.24 -13.88
C PRO A 121 4.04 -0.87 -13.96
N TYR A 122 5.04 -0.21 -13.37
CA TYR A 122 6.39 -0.76 -13.29
C TYR A 122 6.65 -1.31 -11.89
N SER A 123 6.83 -2.63 -11.79
CA SER A 123 7.09 -3.31 -10.52
C SER A 123 8.59 -3.52 -10.30
N TRP A 124 9.06 -3.22 -9.09
CA TRP A 124 10.44 -3.44 -8.66
C TRP A 124 10.48 -4.13 -7.28
N ARG A 125 11.48 -4.99 -7.09
CA ARG A 125 11.83 -5.65 -5.82
C ARG A 125 13.35 -5.76 -5.73
N GLU A 126 13.90 -5.57 -4.53
CA GLU A 126 15.32 -5.80 -4.27
C GLU A 126 15.67 -7.29 -4.24
N GLY A 127 14.73 -8.14 -3.78
CA GLY A 127 14.87 -9.59 -3.77
C GLY A 127 13.53 -10.32 -3.78
N ALA A 128 13.58 -11.65 -3.89
CA ALA A 128 12.39 -12.50 -3.96
C ALA A 128 11.50 -12.45 -2.70
N ASP A 129 12.05 -11.98 -1.59
CA ASP A 129 11.44 -11.92 -0.26
C ASP A 129 11.28 -10.49 0.27
N THR A 130 11.42 -9.47 -0.58
CA THR A 130 11.28 -8.06 -0.18
C THR A 130 9.93 -7.49 -0.61
N VAL A 131 9.50 -6.37 -0.04
CA VAL A 131 8.30 -5.68 -0.52
C VAL A 131 8.42 -5.33 -2.01
N ARG A 132 7.30 -5.43 -2.74
CA ARG A 132 7.14 -5.02 -4.13
C ARG A 132 6.68 -3.57 -4.17
N TYR A 133 7.46 -2.76 -4.86
CA TYR A 133 7.13 -1.37 -5.16
C TYR A 133 6.59 -1.28 -6.57
N GLN A 134 5.48 -0.57 -6.74
CA GLN A 134 5.07 -0.08 -8.05
C GLN A 134 5.53 1.38 -8.18
N ILE A 135 6.35 1.65 -9.17
CA ILE A 135 6.96 2.97 -9.38
C ILE A 135 6.40 3.55 -10.67
N GLY A 136 5.92 4.79 -10.62
CA GLY A 136 5.44 5.52 -11.78
C GLY A 136 6.05 6.90 -11.85
N MET A 137 6.22 7.41 -13.07
CA MET A 137 6.54 8.80 -13.32
C MET A 137 5.77 9.28 -14.54
N GLY A 138 5.22 10.49 -14.48
CA GLY A 138 4.54 11.07 -15.62
C GLY A 138 3.89 12.41 -15.36
N ILE A 139 3.28 12.95 -16.41
CA ILE A 139 2.51 14.19 -16.40
C ILE A 139 1.68 14.32 -17.68
N GLU A 140 0.47 14.84 -17.57
CA GLU A 140 -0.30 15.34 -18.73
C GLU A 140 0.21 16.73 -19.12
N SER A 141 0.63 16.90 -20.37
CA SER A 141 1.25 18.15 -20.85
C SER A 141 1.27 18.25 -22.36
N LEU A 142 1.59 19.45 -22.88
CA LEU A 142 1.95 19.60 -24.30
C LEU A 142 3.19 18.76 -24.65
N PRO A 143 3.36 18.34 -25.92
CA PRO A 143 4.45 17.47 -26.36
C PRO A 143 5.81 18.21 -26.44
N HIS A 144 6.26 18.81 -25.34
CA HIS A 144 7.58 19.40 -25.22
C HIS A 144 8.65 18.30 -25.27
N GLN A 145 9.67 18.49 -26.12
CA GLN A 145 10.80 17.56 -26.17
C GLN A 145 11.51 17.50 -24.81
N ARG A 146 12.27 16.43 -24.52
CA ARG A 146 12.98 16.27 -23.23
C ARG A 146 13.85 17.48 -22.87
N SER A 147 14.57 18.03 -23.86
CA SER A 147 15.38 19.25 -23.70
C SER A 147 14.59 20.51 -23.33
N GLU A 148 13.26 20.46 -23.47
CA GLU A 148 12.34 21.55 -23.18
C GLU A 148 11.50 21.31 -21.92
N TRP A 149 11.71 20.20 -21.21
CA TRP A 149 10.95 19.85 -20.00
C TRP A 149 11.02 20.91 -18.90
N LYS A 150 12.03 21.77 -18.89
CA LYS A 150 12.06 22.98 -18.04
C LYS A 150 10.86 23.91 -18.20
N ARG A 151 10.07 23.78 -19.27
CA ARG A 151 8.81 24.53 -19.49
C ARG A 151 7.59 23.86 -18.84
N ILE A 152 7.70 22.58 -18.50
CA ILE A 152 6.69 21.85 -17.73
C ILE A 152 6.95 22.18 -16.26
N GLU A 153 5.91 22.57 -15.52
CA GLU A 153 6.05 22.98 -14.13
C GLU A 153 6.64 21.85 -13.28
N ALA A 154 5.99 20.68 -13.28
CA ALA A 154 6.44 19.52 -12.55
C ALA A 154 5.95 18.22 -13.20
N PHE A 155 6.69 17.15 -12.95
CA PHE A 155 6.27 15.78 -13.17
C PHE A 155 5.89 15.15 -11.83
N ASP A 156 4.88 14.28 -11.87
CA ASP A 156 4.49 13.48 -10.72
C ASP A 156 5.25 12.17 -10.74
N VAL A 157 5.66 11.72 -9.55
CA VAL A 157 6.23 10.39 -9.33
C VAL A 157 5.43 9.73 -8.23
N THR A 158 5.10 8.45 -8.41
CA THR A 158 4.34 7.65 -7.46
C THR A 158 5.13 6.42 -7.08
N VAL A 159 5.09 6.06 -5.80
CA VAL A 159 5.63 4.81 -5.28
C VAL A 159 4.58 4.15 -4.42
N GLU A 160 4.07 3.02 -4.88
CA GLU A 160 3.02 2.26 -4.20
C GLU A 160 3.56 0.95 -3.65
N VAL A 161 3.04 0.55 -2.48
CA VAL A 161 3.16 -0.80 -1.93
C VAL A 161 1.76 -1.33 -1.62
N LEU A 162 1.56 -2.63 -1.81
CA LEU A 162 0.30 -3.31 -1.47
C LEU A 162 0.41 -3.95 -0.10
N ARG A 163 -0.67 -3.91 0.69
CA ARG A 163 -0.73 -4.58 2.01
C ARG A 163 -1.52 -5.87 1.98
N GLN A 164 -2.23 -6.14 0.89
CA GLN A 164 -3.04 -7.33 0.71
C GLN A 164 -2.98 -7.81 -0.75
N SER A 165 -2.94 -9.13 -0.93
CA SER A 165 -2.95 -9.75 -2.25
C SER A 165 -4.34 -9.68 -2.89
N PRO A 166 -4.44 -9.56 -4.23
CA PRO A 166 -5.69 -9.69 -4.98
C PRO A 166 -6.32 -11.10 -4.92
#